data_AF-A0A0Q9K6U8-F1
#
_entry.id   AF-A0A0Q9K6U8-F1
#
_cell.length_a   1.000
_cell.length_b   1.000
_cell.length_c   1.000
_cell.angle_alpha   90.00
_cell.angle_beta   90.00
_cell.angle_gamma   90.00
#
_symmetry.space_group_name_H-M   'P 1'
#
loop_
_entity.id
_entity.type
_entity.pdbx_description
1 polymer ?
#
loop_
_entity_poly.entity_id
_entity_poly.type
_entity_poly.pdbx_seq_one_letter_code
_entity_poly.pdbx_strand_id
1 'polypeptide(L)'
;MFQQQKQSILTEEDLAGSILADLKRVVREYATAATESTCPDIRQLFTNLMDSTLALQGQMFQAMQQSNMYNASSPALRQELDKQAKQYQQKKQKTNQFLQQNLGQQQGQTMYTPNMQHQSGQHQQGNQTYYM
;
A
#
# COMPACT_ATOMS: atom_id res chain seq x y z
N MET A 1 -33.64 -50.67 6.16
CA MET A 1 -33.19 -49.37 5.62
C MET A 1 -31.81 -49.09 6.20
N PHE A 2 -30.76 -49.19 5.40
CA PHE A 2 -29.42 -48.77 5.83
C PHE A 2 -29.24 -47.31 5.48
N GLN A 3 -29.20 -46.45 6.49
CA GLN A 3 -28.92 -45.03 6.35
C GLN A 3 -27.41 -44.89 6.12
N GLN A 4 -27.03 -44.77 4.85
CA GLN A 4 -25.64 -44.58 4.45
C GLN A 4 -25.21 -43.15 4.84
N GLN A 5 -24.65 -43.01 6.04
CA GLN A 5 -23.94 -41.79 6.44
C GLN A 5 -22.77 -41.60 5.45
N LYS A 6 -22.89 -40.63 4.54
CA LYS A 6 -21.75 -40.11 3.77
C LYS A 6 -20.75 -39.54 4.77
N GLN A 7 -19.74 -40.32 5.16
CA GLN A 7 -18.55 -39.76 5.80
C GLN A 7 -17.90 -38.81 4.79
N SER A 8 -17.87 -37.52 5.12
CA SER A 8 -17.08 -36.53 4.40
C SER A 8 -15.61 -36.94 4.45
N ILE A 9 -14.92 -36.89 3.30
CA ILE A 9 -13.48 -37.18 3.22
C ILE A 9 -12.66 -36.08 3.92
N LEU A 10 -13.19 -34.85 3.95
CA LEU A 10 -12.57 -33.71 4.60
C LEU A 10 -13.10 -33.56 6.02
N THR A 11 -12.20 -33.25 6.95
CA THR A 11 -12.58 -32.83 8.30
C THR A 11 -13.24 -31.46 8.27
N GLU A 12 -13.93 -31.10 9.35
CA GLU A 12 -14.49 -29.75 9.49
C GLU A 12 -13.40 -28.67 9.50
N GLU A 13 -12.24 -28.98 10.09
CA GLU A 13 -11.04 -28.13 10.05
C GLU A 13 -10.53 -27.93 8.62
N ASP A 14 -10.45 -28.99 7.81
CA ASP A 14 -10.00 -28.90 6.41
C ASP A 14 -10.97 -28.06 5.56
N LEU A 15 -12.27 -28.26 5.75
CA LEU A 15 -13.29 -27.48 5.08
C LEU A 15 -13.20 -26.00 5.47
N ALA A 16 -13.11 -25.73 6.77
CA ALA A 16 -13.00 -24.40 7.32
C ALA A 16 -11.72 -23.68 6.83
N GLY A 17 -10.60 -24.40 6.81
CA GLY A 17 -9.33 -23.94 6.27
C GLY A 17 -9.39 -23.64 4.78
N SER A 18 -10.09 -24.47 4.00
CA SER A 18 -10.28 -24.26 2.56
C SER A 18 -11.10 -22.99 2.27
N ILE A 19 -12.20 -22.80 3.01
CA ILE A 19 -13.02 -21.58 2.90
C ILE A 19 -12.20 -20.35 3.29
N LEU A 20 -11.47 -20.41 4.41
CA LEU A 20 -10.64 -19.30 4.87
C LEU A 20 -9.52 -18.95 3.87
N ALA A 21 -8.92 -19.95 3.22
CA ALA A 21 -7.93 -19.77 2.18
C ALA A 21 -8.52 -19.08 0.95
N ASP A 22 -9.71 -19.48 0.51
CA ASP A 22 -10.38 -18.86 -0.64
C ASP A 22 -10.80 -17.42 -0.34
N LEU A 23 -11.32 -17.13 0.86
CA LEU A 23 -11.61 -15.75 1.29
C LEU A 23 -10.36 -14.86 1.22
N LYS A 24 -9.20 -15.37 1.68
CA LYS A 24 -7.91 -14.64 1.58
C LYS A 24 -7.45 -14.44 0.14
N ARG A 25 -7.78 -15.34 -0.78
CA ARG A 25 -7.47 -15.22 -2.21
C ARG A 25 -8.35 -14.17 -2.86
N VAL A 26 -9.66 -14.28 -2.67
CA VAL A 26 -10.67 -13.38 -3.25
C VAL A 26 -10.47 -11.93 -2.80
N VAL A 27 -10.11 -11.69 -1.53
CA VAL A 27 -9.73 -10.34 -1.05
C VAL A 27 -8.60 -9.73 -1.88
N ARG A 28 -7.57 -10.51 -2.23
CA ARG A 28 -6.44 -10.01 -3.05
C ARG A 28 -6.88 -9.73 -4.47
N GLU A 29 -7.70 -10.60 -5.04
CA GLU A 29 -8.25 -10.42 -6.39
C GLU A 29 -9.11 -9.14 -6.47
N TYR A 30 -9.99 -8.90 -5.49
CA TYR A 30 -10.76 -7.65 -5.41
C TYR A 30 -9.91 -6.42 -5.15
N ALA A 31 -8.85 -6.54 -4.33
CA ALA A 31 -7.90 -5.43 -4.14
C ALA A 31 -7.23 -5.05 -5.46
N THR A 32 -6.70 -6.02 -6.21
CA THR A 32 -6.13 -5.79 -7.55
C THR A 32 -7.17 -5.14 -8.46
N ALA A 33 -8.37 -5.72 -8.55
CA ALA A 33 -9.42 -5.22 -9.42
C ALA A 33 -9.85 -3.78 -9.05
N ALA A 34 -9.95 -3.43 -7.77
CA ALA A 34 -10.23 -2.07 -7.32
C ALA A 34 -9.10 -1.09 -7.73
N THR A 35 -7.84 -1.50 -7.58
CA THR A 35 -6.69 -0.65 -7.92
C THR A 35 -6.47 -0.47 -9.41
N GLU A 36 -6.83 -1.48 -10.23
CA GLU A 36 -6.64 -1.46 -11.69
C GLU A 36 -7.88 -0.94 -12.44
N SER A 37 -9.03 -0.79 -11.76
CA SER A 37 -10.25 -0.25 -12.36
C SER A 37 -10.12 1.23 -12.71
N THR A 38 -10.34 1.55 -13.99
CA THR A 38 -10.39 2.92 -14.51
C THR A 38 -11.75 3.59 -14.33
N CYS A 39 -12.83 2.80 -14.24
CA CYS A 39 -14.18 3.27 -13.97
C CYS A 39 -14.43 3.42 -12.45
N PRO A 40 -14.85 4.60 -11.96
CA PRO A 40 -15.14 4.82 -10.54
C PRO A 40 -16.17 3.86 -9.95
N ASP A 41 -17.22 3.53 -10.70
CA ASP A 41 -18.29 2.66 -10.21
C ASP A 41 -17.80 1.21 -10.05
N ILE A 42 -16.98 0.74 -10.99
CA ILE A 42 -16.38 -0.61 -10.93
C ILE A 42 -15.36 -0.69 -9.79
N ARG A 43 -14.57 0.38 -9.58
CA ARG A 43 -13.70 0.48 -8.41
C ARG A 43 -14.48 0.37 -7.12
N GLN A 44 -15.57 1.14 -6.98
CA GLN A 44 -16.41 1.12 -5.78
C GLN A 44 -17.04 -0.25 -5.56
N LEU A 45 -17.48 -0.92 -6.63
CA LEU A 45 -18.00 -2.29 -6.55
C LEU A 45 -16.95 -3.24 -5.95
N PHE A 46 -15.73 -3.25 -6.48
CA PHE A 46 -14.67 -4.11 -5.95
C PHE A 46 -14.24 -3.74 -4.54
N THR A 47 -14.24 -2.45 -4.17
CA THR A 47 -14.03 -2.02 -2.78
C THR A 47 -15.10 -2.59 -1.86
N ASN A 48 -16.39 -2.50 -2.23
CA ASN A 48 -17.47 -3.03 -1.41
C ASN A 48 -17.40 -4.56 -1.26
N LEU A 49 -17.07 -5.28 -2.34
CA LEU A 49 -16.88 -6.73 -2.32
C LEU A 49 -15.68 -7.11 -1.44
N MET A 50 -14.57 -6.38 -1.54
CA MET A 50 -13.40 -6.57 -0.70
C MET A 50 -13.74 -6.39 0.79
N ASP A 51 -14.42 -5.29 1.15
CA ASP A 51 -14.78 -4.99 2.54
C ASP A 51 -15.74 -6.04 3.11
N SER A 52 -16.73 -6.47 2.32
CA SER A 52 -17.66 -7.54 2.71
C SER A 52 -16.93 -8.88 2.92
N THR A 53 -15.96 -9.20 2.06
CA THR A 53 -15.18 -10.44 2.15
C THR A 53 -14.23 -10.40 3.34
N LEU A 54 -13.64 -9.24 3.67
CA LEU A 54 -12.83 -9.06 4.88
C LEU A 54 -13.66 -9.31 6.15
N ALA A 55 -14.90 -8.82 6.19
CA ALA A 55 -15.80 -9.06 7.32
C ALA A 55 -16.10 -10.56 7.49
N LEU A 56 -16.42 -11.27 6.40
CA LEU A 56 -16.63 -12.72 6.41
C LEU A 56 -15.37 -13.48 6.84
N GLN A 57 -14.20 -13.08 6.34
CA GLN A 57 -12.92 -13.66 6.72
C GLN A 57 -12.66 -13.52 8.22
N GLY A 58 -12.98 -12.35 8.80
CA GLY A 58 -12.88 -12.10 10.24
C GLY A 58 -13.80 -12.99 11.08
N GLN A 59 -15.06 -13.13 10.67
CA GLN A 59 -16.03 -14.03 11.33
C GLN A 59 -15.57 -15.49 11.26
N MET A 60 -15.10 -15.94 10.10
CA MET A 60 -14.59 -17.29 9.90
C MET A 60 -13.36 -17.57 10.77
N PHE A 61 -12.43 -16.61 10.84
CA PHE A 61 -11.26 -16.71 11.73
C PHE A 61 -11.67 -16.85 13.20
N GLN A 62 -12.62 -16.04 13.68
CA GLN A 62 -13.11 -16.13 15.06
C GLN A 62 -13.79 -17.48 15.35
N ALA A 63 -14.61 -17.97 14.42
CA ALA A 63 -15.26 -19.27 14.56
C ALA A 63 -14.23 -20.41 14.63
N MET A 64 -13.25 -20.43 13.73
CA MET A 64 -12.19 -21.45 13.75
C MET A 64 -11.33 -21.34 15.02
N GLN A 65 -11.05 -20.13 15.51
CA GLN A 65 -10.30 -19.92 16.74
C GLN A 65 -11.05 -20.48 17.97
N GLN A 66 -12.36 -20.20 18.08
CA GLN A 66 -13.20 -20.69 19.17
C GLN A 66 -13.30 -22.22 19.18
N SER A 67 -13.29 -22.84 17.99
CA SER A 67 -13.33 -24.30 17.83
C SER A 67 -11.97 -24.98 17.92
N ASN A 68 -10.89 -24.26 18.26
CA ASN A 68 -9.50 -24.76 18.24
C ASN A 68 -9.06 -25.35 16.88
N MET A 69 -9.69 -24.93 15.79
CA MET A 69 -9.41 -25.36 14.40
C MET A 69 -8.46 -24.42 13.67
N TYR A 70 -8.01 -23.34 14.32
CA TYR A 70 -7.07 -22.40 13.73
C TYR A 70 -5.75 -22.38 14.50
N ASN A 71 -4.68 -22.84 13.85
CA ASN A 71 -3.33 -22.66 14.34
C ASN A 71 -2.73 -21.40 13.71
N ALA A 72 -2.77 -20.28 14.44
CA ALA A 72 -2.13 -19.07 13.98
C ALA A 72 -0.63 -19.35 13.81
N SER A 73 -0.06 -18.94 12.66
CA SER A 73 1.37 -19.04 12.43
C SER A 73 2.12 -18.47 13.63
N SER A 74 3.21 -19.14 14.05
CA SER A 74 4.05 -18.67 15.15
C SER A 74 4.36 -17.18 14.97
N PRO A 75 4.49 -16.40 16.07
CA PRO A 75 4.93 -15.01 15.99
C PRO A 75 6.08 -14.86 15.00
N ALA A 76 5.94 -13.95 14.04
CA ALA A 76 6.98 -13.72 13.06
C ALA A 76 8.31 -13.47 13.78
N LEU A 77 9.36 -14.20 13.38
CA LEU A 77 10.68 -13.98 13.96
C LEU A 77 11.04 -12.50 13.80
N ARG A 78 11.42 -11.86 14.91
CA ARG A 78 11.78 -10.44 14.97
C ARG A 78 12.73 -10.05 13.82
N GLN A 79 13.66 -10.95 13.49
CA GLN A 79 14.61 -10.80 12.39
C GLN A 79 13.96 -10.60 11.01
N GLU A 80 12.87 -11.29 10.68
CA GLU A 80 12.20 -11.13 9.38
C GLU A 80 11.41 -9.83 9.32
N LEU A 81 10.83 -9.40 10.45
CA LEU A 81 10.21 -8.07 10.58
C LEU A 81 11.25 -6.95 10.39
N ASP A 82 12.41 -7.08 11.02
CA ASP A 82 13.51 -6.12 10.91
C ASP A 82 14.05 -6.03 9.46
N LYS A 83 14.14 -7.17 8.77
CA LYS A 83 14.55 -7.25 7.37
C LYS A 83 13.55 -6.56 6.44
N GLN A 84 12.25 -6.83 6.61
CA GLN A 84 11.18 -6.14 5.88
C GLN A 84 11.22 -4.63 6.13
N ALA A 85 11.35 -4.20 7.39
CA ALA A 85 11.44 -2.77 7.74
C ALA A 85 12.61 -2.07 7.04
N LYS A 86 13.80 -2.69 7.03
CA LYS A 86 14.97 -2.15 6.29
C LYS A 86 14.72 -2.07 4.79
N GLN A 87 14.09 -3.08 4.20
CA GLN A 87 13.74 -3.06 2.77
C GLN A 87 12.77 -1.93 2.43
N TYR A 88 11.76 -1.67 3.27
CA TYR A 88 10.84 -0.53 3.07
C TYR A 88 11.55 0.82 3.17
N GLN A 89 12.45 0.99 4.14
CA GLN A 89 13.25 2.21 4.26
C GLN A 89 14.10 2.45 3.00
N GLN A 90 14.78 1.42 2.51
CA GLN A 90 15.57 1.52 1.28
C GLN A 90 14.69 1.83 0.06
N LYS A 91 13.51 1.20 -0.05
CA LYS A 91 12.57 1.46 -1.14
C LYS A 91 12.09 2.91 -1.10
N LYS A 92 11.73 3.44 0.07
CA LYS A 92 11.37 4.85 0.26
C LYS A 92 12.49 5.80 -0.19
N GLN A 93 13.74 5.52 0.19
CA GLN A 93 14.89 6.33 -0.23
C GLN A 93 15.08 6.32 -1.75
N LYS A 94 15.02 5.14 -2.38
CA LYS A 94 15.10 4.99 -3.84
C LYS A 94 13.97 5.74 -4.55
N THR A 95 12.74 5.64 -4.04
CA THR A 95 11.60 6.39 -4.55
C THR A 95 11.85 7.89 -4.47
N ASN A 96 12.34 8.41 -3.35
CA ASN A 96 12.63 9.85 -3.21
C ASN A 96 13.74 10.32 -4.18
N GLN A 97 14.80 9.52 -4.38
CA GLN A 97 15.84 9.83 -5.37
C GLN A 97 15.28 9.84 -6.79
N PHE A 98 14.44 8.85 -7.13
CA PHE A 98 13.77 8.79 -8.42
C PHE A 98 12.88 10.02 -8.66
N LEU A 99 12.10 10.45 -7.65
CA LEU A 99 11.30 11.67 -7.75
C LEU A 99 12.18 12.91 -7.95
N GLN A 100 13.28 13.08 -7.20
CA GLN A 100 14.18 14.23 -7.39
C GLN A 100 14.81 14.26 -8.78
N GLN A 101 15.22 13.11 -9.31
CA GLN A 101 15.82 13.02 -10.63
C GLN A 101 14.83 13.32 -11.77
N ASN A 102 13.56 12.90 -11.62
CA ASN A 102 12.56 13.02 -12.69
C ASN A 102 11.67 14.26 -12.59
N LEU A 103 11.34 14.72 -11.38
CA LEU A 103 10.51 15.92 -11.16
C LEU A 103 11.37 17.18 -10.90
N GLY A 104 12.60 17.05 -10.41
CA GLY A 104 13.50 18.18 -10.13
C GLY A 104 14.01 18.90 -11.39
N GLN A 105 13.92 18.29 -12.57
CA GLN A 105 14.29 18.93 -13.85
C GLN A 105 13.14 19.68 -14.53
N GLN A 106 11.92 19.64 -13.97
CA GLN A 106 10.74 20.30 -14.56
C GLN A 106 10.30 21.58 -13.81
N GLN A 107 11.23 22.27 -13.14
CA GLN A 107 11.07 23.67 -12.69
C GLN A 107 12.03 24.63 -13.41
N GLY A 108 12.21 24.44 -14.72
CA GLY A 108 13.11 25.25 -15.54
C GLY A 108 12.44 26.12 -16.61
N GLN A 109 11.12 26.12 -16.76
CA GLN A 109 10.46 26.93 -17.79
C GLN A 109 9.07 27.43 -17.34
N THR A 110 9.04 28.62 -16.77
CA THR A 110 8.20 29.77 -17.16
C THR A 110 8.18 30.77 -16.01
N MET A 111 9.12 31.72 -16.03
CA MET A 111 8.95 32.99 -15.32
C MET A 111 9.05 34.11 -16.36
N TYR A 112 7.88 34.65 -16.68
CA TYR A 112 7.69 35.82 -17.52
C TYR A 112 8.14 37.04 -16.71
N THR A 113 9.28 37.64 -17.04
CA THR A 113 9.71 38.94 -16.49
C THR A 113 9.14 40.06 -17.36
N PRO A 114 8.28 40.93 -16.82
CA PRO A 114 7.81 42.09 -17.56
C PRO A 114 8.88 43.19 -17.58
N ASN A 115 8.99 43.79 -18.75
CA ASN A 115 9.84 44.90 -19.15
C ASN A 115 9.69 46.12 -18.22
N MET A 116 10.81 46.63 -17.69
CA MET A 116 10.90 47.95 -17.04
C MET A 116 12.15 48.68 -17.54
N GLN A 117 11.94 49.55 -18.53
CA GLN A 117 12.84 50.66 -18.85
C GLN A 117 12.84 51.68 -17.70
N HIS A 118 14.02 52.17 -17.30
CA HIS A 118 14.40 53.56 -16.93
C HIS A 118 15.83 53.49 -16.34
N GLN A 119 16.87 54.02 -16.99
CA GLN A 119 17.33 55.42 -17.05
C GLN A 119 18.31 55.82 -15.91
N SER A 120 19.58 56.01 -16.32
CA SER A 120 20.63 56.95 -15.86
C SER A 120 21.20 56.96 -14.42
N GLY A 121 22.54 57.15 -14.35
CA GLY A 121 23.33 57.64 -13.19
C GLY A 121 24.29 56.58 -12.63
N GLN A 122 25.59 56.51 -12.98
CA GLN A 122 26.74 57.38 -12.64
C GLN A 122 27.07 57.43 -11.12
N HIS A 123 28.36 57.18 -10.79
CA HIS A 123 29.08 57.28 -9.50
C HIS A 123 29.03 56.02 -8.59
N GLN A 124 30.03 55.70 -7.74
CA GLN A 124 31.48 55.92 -7.64
C GLN A 124 31.92 55.08 -6.41
N GLN A 125 33.02 54.35 -6.53
CA GLN A 125 34.07 54.07 -5.53
C GLN A 125 33.75 54.15 -4.01
N GLY A 126 34.03 53.05 -3.26
CA GLY A 126 34.18 53.05 -1.80
C GLY A 126 34.00 51.65 -1.20
N ASN A 127 35.04 50.83 -1.09
CA ASN A 127 35.97 50.70 0.06
C ASN A 127 35.44 49.88 1.25
N GLN A 128 36.03 48.68 1.40
CA GLN A 128 36.46 47.98 2.63
C GLN A 128 35.47 47.66 3.77
N THR A 129 35.24 46.35 3.94
CA THR A 129 35.71 45.52 5.06
C THR A 129 35.96 46.20 6.41
N TYR A 130 35.17 45.89 7.45
CA TYR A 130 35.69 45.52 8.79
C TYR A 130 34.63 44.89 9.72
N TYR A 131 35.12 44.04 10.63
CA TYR A 131 34.46 43.13 11.58
C TYR A 131 33.63 43.79 12.71
N MET A 132 32.50 43.18 13.08
CA MET A 132 32.30 42.34 14.29
C MET A 132 30.91 41.73 14.31
#